data_AF-A0A5B0GQ18-F1
#
_entry.id   AF-A0A5B0GQ18-F1
#
_cell.length_a   1.000
_cell.length_b   1.000
_cell.length_c   1.000
_cell.angle_alpha   90.00
_cell.angle_beta   90.00
_cell.angle_gamma   90.00
#
_symmetry.space_group_name_H-M   'P 1'
#
loop_
_entity.id
_entity.type
_entity.pdbx_description
1 polymer ?
#
loop_
_entity_poly.entity_id
_entity_poly.type
_entity_poly.pdbx_seq_one_letter_code
_entity_poly.pdbx_strand_id
1 'polypeptide(L)'
;MVPARGKVDAVELDKYRSVDCEVLLPLLVDYVKADASFIPMRDGHTHRWHLRVGDREFELLTTGQKWFDTRLKLGGGGGIDLAMHLLALDFRQAVTKLRQVL
;
A
#
# COMPACT_ATOMS: atom_id res chain seq x y z
N MET A 1 8.55 -9.20 -21.39
CA MET A 1 7.98 -10.45 -20.85
C MET A 1 6.77 -10.07 -20.01
N VAL A 2 5.56 -10.28 -20.52
CA VAL A 2 4.33 -10.00 -19.75
C VAL A 2 4.08 -11.23 -18.87
N PRO A 3 4.01 -11.13 -17.53
CA PRO A 3 3.77 -12.29 -16.70
C PRO A 3 2.38 -12.87 -17.04
N ALA A 4 2.33 -14.20 -17.11
CA ALA A 4 1.12 -14.94 -17.45
C ALA A 4 -0.07 -14.51 -16.58
N ARG A 5 -1.23 -14.29 -17.22
CA ARG A 5 -2.54 -14.10 -16.58
C ARG A 5 -3.00 -15.41 -15.94
N GLY A 6 -2.28 -15.88 -14.90
CA GLY A 6 -2.68 -17.02 -14.08
C GLY A 6 -3.79 -16.65 -13.10
N LYS A 7 -4.62 -17.63 -12.71
CA LYS A 7 -5.51 -17.50 -11.54
C LYS A 7 -4.70 -17.07 -10.32
N VAL A 8 -5.30 -16.25 -9.48
CA VAL A 8 -4.73 -15.89 -8.17
C VAL A 8 -5.26 -16.93 -7.18
N ASP A 9 -4.36 -17.65 -6.51
CA ASP A 9 -4.76 -18.65 -5.51
C ASP A 9 -4.82 -18.03 -4.10
N ALA A 10 -5.36 -18.79 -3.14
CA ALA A 10 -5.56 -18.31 -1.78
C ALA A 10 -4.23 -18.03 -1.05
N VAL A 11 -3.18 -18.81 -1.32
CA VAL A 11 -1.87 -18.66 -0.67
C VAL A 11 -1.22 -17.35 -1.11
N GLU A 12 -1.32 -17.05 -2.39
CA GLU A 12 -0.83 -15.80 -2.97
C GLU A 12 -1.59 -14.58 -2.41
N LEU A 13 -2.92 -14.67 -2.28
CA LEU A 13 -3.71 -13.58 -1.68
C LEU A 13 -3.30 -13.33 -0.23
N ASP A 14 -3.08 -14.38 0.55
CA ASP A 14 -2.65 -14.25 1.94
C ASP A 14 -1.24 -13.69 2.04
N LYS A 15 -0.32 -14.04 1.12
CA LYS A 15 0.99 -13.37 1.01
C LYS A 15 0.80 -11.85 0.90
N TYR A 16 0.01 -11.37 -0.05
CA TYR A 16 -0.14 -9.93 -0.27
C TYR A 16 -0.89 -9.19 0.85
N ARG A 17 -1.82 -9.87 1.51
CA ARG A 17 -2.54 -9.31 2.66
C ARG A 17 -1.65 -9.19 3.89
N SER A 18 -0.69 -10.09 4.05
CA SER A 18 0.18 -10.16 5.23
C SER A 18 1.37 -9.19 5.21
N VAL A 19 1.75 -8.63 4.06
CA VAL A 19 2.87 -7.68 3.98
C VAL A 19 2.50 -6.34 4.62
N ASP A 20 3.39 -5.84 5.48
CA ASP A 20 3.23 -4.54 6.09
C ASP A 20 3.29 -3.41 5.05
N CYS A 21 2.45 -2.40 5.24
CA CYS A 21 2.34 -1.27 4.32
C CYS A 21 3.68 -0.55 4.18
N GLU A 22 4.43 -0.37 5.27
CA GLU A 22 5.74 0.28 5.26
C GLU A 22 6.73 -0.37 4.27
N VAL A 23 6.69 -1.69 4.13
CA VAL A 23 7.52 -2.42 3.15
C VAL A 23 7.03 -2.16 1.72
N LEU A 24 5.71 -2.06 1.53
CA LEU A 24 5.10 -1.87 0.21
C LEU A 24 5.20 -0.45 -0.33
N LEU A 25 5.12 0.57 0.54
CA LEU A 25 5.13 1.97 0.12
C LEU A 25 6.27 2.28 -0.87
N PRO A 26 7.57 2.05 -0.56
CA PRO A 26 8.67 2.38 -1.48
C PRO A 26 8.64 1.58 -2.79
N LEU A 27 7.94 0.44 -2.83
CA LEU A 27 7.82 -0.41 -4.02
C LEU A 27 6.69 0.05 -4.96
N LEU A 28 5.72 0.80 -4.43
CA LEU A 28 4.51 1.20 -5.13
C LEU A 28 4.50 2.66 -5.57
N VAL A 29 5.31 3.54 -4.96
CA VAL A 29 5.22 4.99 -5.18
C VAL A 29 6.52 5.59 -5.72
N ASP A 30 6.43 6.77 -6.34
CA ASP A 30 7.60 7.48 -6.88
C ASP A 30 8.39 8.20 -5.78
N TYR A 31 7.71 8.57 -4.70
CA TYR A 31 8.32 9.20 -3.53
C TYR A 31 7.59 8.77 -2.26
N VAL A 32 8.35 8.43 -1.23
CA VAL A 32 7.87 8.14 0.12
C VAL A 32 8.77 8.81 1.15
N LYS A 33 8.17 9.45 2.14
CA LYS A 33 8.88 10.00 3.29
C LYS A 33 8.06 9.81 4.56
N ALA A 34 8.68 9.26 5.59
CA ALA A 34 8.12 9.23 6.94
C ALA A 34 8.07 10.64 7.52
N ASP A 35 6.99 10.97 8.21
CA ASP A 35 6.90 12.18 9.01
C ASP A 35 7.41 11.92 10.44
N ALA A 36 8.66 12.30 10.69
CA ALA A 36 9.32 12.14 11.98
C ALA A 36 8.70 12.99 13.11
N SER A 37 7.85 13.97 12.79
CA SER A 37 7.15 14.78 13.78
C SER A 37 5.81 14.18 14.23
N PHE A 38 5.33 13.14 13.56
CA PHE A 38 4.10 12.47 13.91
C PHE A 38 4.25 11.68 15.21
N ILE A 39 3.38 11.98 16.18
CA ILE A 39 3.30 11.26 17.46
C ILE A 39 2.02 10.41 17.46
N PRO A 40 2.12 9.07 17.45
CA PRO A 40 0.95 8.21 17.49
C PRO A 40 0.17 8.35 18.81
N MET A 41 -1.16 8.41 18.72
CA MET A 41 -2.03 8.57 19.90
C MET A 41 -2.63 7.28 20.44
N ARG A 42 -2.97 6.33 19.58
CA ARG A 42 -3.69 5.09 19.96
C ARG A 42 -2.80 3.85 19.90
N ASP A 43 -2.03 3.73 18.83
CA ASP A 43 -1.14 2.60 18.59
C ASP A 43 0.25 3.14 18.25
N GLY A 44 1.23 2.82 19.11
CA GLY A 44 2.61 3.29 19.01
C GLY A 44 3.36 2.84 17.75
N HIS A 45 2.83 1.85 17.04
CA HIS A 45 3.37 1.38 15.75
C HIS A 45 2.72 2.09 14.56
N THR A 46 1.92 3.14 14.80
CA THR A 46 1.34 3.94 13.71
C THR A 46 2.36 4.95 13.22
N HIS A 47 2.60 4.93 11.91
CA HIS A 47 3.48 5.87 11.23
C HIS A 47 2.68 6.74 10.26
N ARG A 48 3.09 8.00 10.08
CA ARG A 48 2.55 8.90 9.05
C ARG A 48 3.54 9.05 7.90
N TRP A 49 3.03 9.03 6.68
CA TRP A 49 3.80 9.06 5.46
C TRP A 49 3.27 10.11 4.50
N HIS A 50 4.18 10.80 3.83
CA HIS A 50 3.89 11.63 2.66
C HIS A 50 4.36 10.91 1.40
N LEU A 51 3.44 10.72 0.45
CA LEU A 51 3.68 9.92 -0.74
C LEU A 51 3.37 10.71 -2.00
N ARG A 52 4.03 10.35 -3.11
CA ARG A 52 3.67 10.83 -4.45
C ARG A 52 3.65 9.69 -5.46
N VAL A 53 2.61 9.68 -6.30
CA VAL A 53 2.44 8.77 -7.45
C VAL A 53 2.01 9.62 -8.65
N GLY A 54 2.89 9.80 -9.62
CA GLY A 54 2.74 10.78 -10.69
C GLY A 54 2.53 12.18 -10.09
N ASP A 55 1.40 12.79 -10.44
CA ASP A 55 0.97 14.11 -9.97
C ASP A 55 0.05 14.05 -8.73
N ARG A 56 -0.23 12.85 -8.20
CA ARG A 56 -1.08 12.66 -7.01
C ARG A 56 -0.21 12.61 -5.75
N GLU A 57 -0.61 13.38 -4.74
CA GLU A 57 0.02 13.35 -3.42
C GLU A 57 -0.92 12.79 -2.36
N PHE A 58 -0.35 12.03 -1.43
CA PHE A 58 -1.09 11.35 -0.36
C PHE A 58 -0.46 11.64 1.00
N GLU A 59 -1.30 11.59 2.02
CA GLU A 59 -0.86 11.45 3.40
C GLU A 59 -1.53 10.19 3.97
N LEU A 60 -0.72 9.18 4.29
CA LEU A 60 -1.21 7.93 4.85
C LEU A 60 -0.76 7.76 6.28
N LEU A 61 -1.63 7.18 7.11
CA LEU A 61 -1.26 6.49 8.34
C LEU A 61 -1.15 5.00 8.03
N THR A 62 -0.15 4.32 8.58
CA THR A 62 -0.02 2.86 8.49
C THR A 62 0.22 2.23 9.85
N THR A 63 -0.36 1.05 10.06
CA THR A 63 -0.13 0.21 11.25
C THR A 63 -0.09 -1.25 10.78
N GLY A 64 1.11 -1.80 10.63
CA GLY A 64 1.32 -3.10 9.97
C GLY A 64 0.71 -3.11 8.56
N GLN A 65 -0.22 -4.04 8.32
CA GLN A 65 -0.93 -4.20 7.04
C GLN A 65 -2.06 -3.19 6.82
N LYS A 66 -2.45 -2.42 7.84
CA LYS A 66 -3.55 -1.45 7.74
C LYS A 66 -3.03 -0.10 7.30
N TRP A 67 -3.83 0.60 6.50
CA TRP A 67 -3.54 1.96 6.07
C TRP A 67 -4.80 2.83 6.08
N PHE A 68 -4.59 4.13 6.25
CA PHE A 68 -5.65 5.13 6.23
C PHE A 68 -5.15 6.42 5.57
N ASP A 69 -5.82 6.82 4.50
CA ASP A 69 -5.62 8.11 3.81
C ASP A 69 -6.31 9.22 4.58
N THR A 70 -5.54 10.13 5.16
CA THR A 70 -6.08 11.22 6.00
C THR A 70 -6.75 12.30 5.18
N ARG A 71 -6.35 12.46 3.90
CA ARG A 71 -6.90 13.46 2.98
C ARG A 71 -8.28 13.03 2.48
N LEU A 72 -8.41 11.76 2.11
CA LEU A 72 -9.66 11.19 1.59
C LEU A 72 -10.56 10.56 2.66
N LYS A 73 -10.03 10.35 3.87
CA LYS A 73 -10.71 9.64 4.98
C LYS A 73 -11.17 8.23 4.60
N LEU A 74 -10.33 7.53 3.84
CA LEU A 74 -10.54 6.15 3.41
C LEU A 74 -9.44 5.26 3.95
N GLY A 75 -9.73 4.01 4.24
CA GLY A 75 -8.74 3.05 4.71
C GLY A 75 -9.01 1.66 4.18
N GLY A 76 -7.99 0.81 4.28
CA GLY A 76 -8.01 -0.56 3.80
C GLY A 76 -7.04 -1.43 4.57
N GLY A 77 -6.98 -2.71 4.18
CA GLY A 77 -6.12 -3.69 4.82
C GLY A 77 -5.42 -4.58 3.80
N GLY A 78 -4.10 -4.62 3.85
CA GLY A 78 -3.27 -5.45 2.99
C GLY A 78 -2.81 -4.74 1.72
N GLY A 79 -1.83 -5.35 1.06
CA GLY A 79 -1.12 -4.74 -0.07
C GLY A 79 -1.96 -4.56 -1.33
N ILE A 80 -2.98 -5.40 -1.54
CA ILE A 80 -3.85 -5.33 -2.72
C ILE A 80 -4.66 -4.04 -2.69
N ASP A 81 -5.37 -3.79 -1.58
CA ASP A 81 -6.19 -2.59 -1.41
C ASP A 81 -5.32 -1.33 -1.47
N LEU A 82 -4.12 -1.38 -0.87
CA LEU A 82 -3.17 -0.28 -0.93
C LEU A 82 -2.73 0.04 -2.36
N ALA A 83 -2.36 -0.97 -3.15
CA ALA A 83 -1.96 -0.80 -4.54
C ALA A 83 -3.13 -0.28 -5.39
N MET A 84 -4.35 -0.79 -5.19
CA MET A 84 -5.55 -0.28 -5.86
C MET A 84 -5.75 1.21 -5.57
N HIS A 85 -5.65 1.63 -4.30
CA HIS A 85 -5.83 3.03 -3.88
C HIS A 85 -4.78 3.98 -4.45
N LEU A 86 -3.50 3.65 -4.24
CA LEU A 86 -2.38 4.50 -4.62
C LEU A 86 -2.23 4.60 -6.14
N LEU A 87 -2.35 3.48 -6.85
CA LEU A 87 -2.11 3.41 -8.29
C LEU A 87 -3.38 3.52 -9.13
N ALA A 88 -4.55 3.69 -8.50
CA ALA A 88 -5.87 3.71 -9.17
C ALA A 88 -6.10 2.48 -10.08
N LEU A 89 -5.75 1.30 -9.56
CA LEU A 89 -5.80 0.04 -10.29
C LEU A 89 -7.04 -0.77 -9.92
N ASP A 90 -7.51 -1.60 -10.85
CA ASP A 90 -8.40 -2.70 -10.51
C ASP A 90 -7.64 -3.83 -9.76
N PHE A 91 -8.40 -4.77 -9.21
CA PHE A 91 -7.83 -5.90 -8.45
C PHE A 91 -6.80 -6.72 -9.24
N ARG A 92 -7.04 -7.02 -10.52
CA ARG A 92 -6.13 -7.86 -11.33
C ARG A 92 -4.84 -7.10 -11.64
N GLN A 93 -4.95 -5.82 -11.92
CA GLN A 93 -3.81 -4.94 -12.12
C GLN A 93 -2.99 -4.81 -10.84
N ALA A 94 -3.63 -4.63 -9.68
CA ALA A 94 -2.97 -4.57 -8.39
C ALA A 94 -2.21 -5.86 -8.05
N VAL A 95 -2.83 -7.02 -8.23
CA VAL A 95 -2.15 -8.32 -8.05
C VAL A 95 -0.96 -8.45 -9.01
N THR A 96 -1.15 -8.07 -10.28
CA THR A 96 -0.05 -8.11 -11.26
C THR A 96 1.10 -7.20 -10.86
N LYS A 97 0.82 -6.01 -10.32
CA LYS A 97 1.84 -5.09 -9.83
C LYS A 97 2.57 -5.67 -8.62
N LEU A 98 1.85 -6.27 -7.67
CA LEU A 98 2.45 -6.89 -6.48
C LEU A 98 3.36 -8.07 -6.84
N ARG A 99 2.98 -8.91 -7.82
CA ARG A 99 3.86 -9.96 -8.37
C ARG A 99 5.19 -9.43 -8.93
N GLN A 100 5.23 -8.18 -9.38
CA GLN A 100 6.42 -7.59 -9.99
C GLN A 100 7.37 -7.00 -8.94
N VAL A 101 6.87 -6.69 -7.75
CA VAL A 101 7.64 -5.96 -6.73
C VAL A 101 7.90 -6.76 -5.45
N LEU A 102 7.24 -7.91 -5.28
CA LEU A 102 7.38 -8.85 -4.13
C LEU A 102 7.77 -10.26 -4.57
#